data_AF-M2QEZ5-F1
#
_entry.id   AF-M2QEZ5-F1
#
_cell.length_a   1.000
_cell.length_b   1.000
_cell.length_c   1.000
_cell.angle_alpha   90.00
_cell.angle_beta   90.00
_cell.angle_gamma   90.00
#
_symmetry.space_group_name_H-M   'P 1'
#
loop_
_entity.id
_entity.type
_entity.pdbx_description
1 polymer ?
#
loop_
_entity_poly.entity_id
_entity_poly.type
_entity_poly.pdbx_seq_one_letter_code
_entity_poly.pdbx_strand_id
1 'polypeptide(L)'
;SLQDRLPSFMNVIRQWRNVKMLKRGGRAHEQDGVSRTKEGSLAVLCRACPHPGKNLPGNWQSVEAPFRFIYYLFLSKDCNFRLKGQSRPSKIPDICLSAGWSYFVKNKRYMEHVKKYADKEEVQPACFL
;
A
#
# COMPACT_ATOMS: atom_id res chain seq x y z
N SER A 1 13.61 -30.91 -23.09
CA SER A 1 12.65 -29.80 -22.98
C SER A 1 13.38 -28.54 -22.54
N LEU A 2 12.95 -27.35 -22.95
CA LEU A 2 13.53 -26.09 -22.47
C LEU A 2 13.22 -25.89 -20.99
N GLN A 3 14.19 -25.38 -20.22
CA GLN A 3 14.01 -25.07 -18.81
C GLN A 3 13.03 -23.90 -18.63
N ASP A 4 12.05 -24.03 -17.74
CA ASP A 4 11.14 -22.93 -17.39
C ASP A 4 11.92 -21.81 -16.68
N ARG A 5 11.94 -20.62 -17.30
CA ARG A 5 12.62 -19.42 -16.78
C ARG A 5 11.67 -18.40 -16.16
N LEU A 6 10.35 -18.64 -16.22
CA LEU A 6 9.36 -17.72 -15.68
C LEU A 6 9.57 -17.46 -14.17
N PRO A 7 9.83 -18.46 -13.31
CA PRO A 7 10.03 -18.22 -11.88
C PRO A 7 11.23 -17.29 -11.59
N SER A 8 12.36 -17.54 -12.25
CA SER A 8 13.56 -16.70 -12.11
C SER A 8 13.32 -15.28 -12.62
N PHE A 9 12.66 -15.13 -13.77
CA PHE A 9 12.30 -13.83 -14.31
C PHE A 9 11.39 -13.04 -13.35
N MET A 10 10.37 -13.69 -12.78
CA MET A 10 9.47 -13.07 -11.80
C MET A 10 10.22 -12.61 -10.54
N ASN A 11 11.21 -13.38 -10.07
CA ASN A 11 12.05 -12.97 -8.94
C ASN A 11 12.91 -11.74 -9.26
N VAL A 12 13.52 -11.69 -10.45
CA VAL A 12 14.29 -10.51 -10.91
C VAL A 12 13.39 -9.28 -10.97
N ILE A 13 12.18 -9.40 -11.52
CA ILE A 13 11.21 -8.29 -11.58
C ILE A 13 10.83 -7.82 -10.18
N ARG A 14 10.63 -8.72 -9.21
CA ARG A 14 10.34 -8.36 -7.81
C ARG A 14 11.48 -7.56 -7.19
N GLN A 15 12.72 -8.02 -7.34
CA GLN A 15 13.90 -7.32 -6.82
C GLN A 15 14.07 -5.95 -7.50
N TRP A 16 13.93 -5.90 -8.82
CA TRP A 16 14.02 -4.66 -9.59
C TRP A 16 12.98 -3.63 -9.13
N ARG A 17 11.71 -4.03 -8.97
CA ARG A 17 10.65 -3.15 -8.45
C ARG A 17 10.98 -2.61 -7.05
N ASN A 18 11.53 -3.45 -6.18
CA ASN A 18 11.96 -3.04 -4.83
C ASN A 18 13.09 -1.99 -4.89
N VAL A 19 14.12 -2.24 -5.69
CA VAL A 19 15.24 -1.29 -5.87
C VAL A 19 14.76 0.02 -6.48
N LYS A 20 13.84 -0.01 -7.46
CA LYS A 20 13.26 1.19 -8.05
C LYS A 20 12.47 2.02 -7.03
N MET A 21 11.74 1.38 -6.11
CA MET A 21 11.04 2.06 -5.04
C MET A 21 12.04 2.74 -4.07
N LEU A 22 13.08 2.02 -3.64
CA LEU A 22 14.13 2.56 -2.78
C LEU A 22 14.87 3.74 -3.42
N LYS A 23 15.19 3.65 -4.72
CA LYS A 23 15.80 4.75 -5.49
C LYS A 23 14.89 5.98 -5.53
N ARG A 24 13.59 5.80 -5.80
CA ARG A 24 12.61 6.90 -5.82
C ARG A 24 12.46 7.57 -4.45
N GLY A 25 12.56 6.79 -3.37
CA GLY A 25 12.56 7.31 -2.00
C GLY A 25 13.91 7.85 -1.51
N GLY A 26 14.91 7.98 -2.39
CA GLY A 26 16.23 8.53 -2.03
C GLY A 26 17.02 7.69 -1.02
N ARG A 27 16.63 6.43 -0.77
CA ARG A 27 17.19 5.63 0.34
C ARG A 27 18.67 5.26 0.18
N ALA A 28 19.23 5.46 -1.02
CA ALA A 28 20.65 5.27 -1.28
C ALA A 28 21.52 6.42 -0.72
N HIS A 29 20.94 7.59 -0.42
CA HIS A 29 21.65 8.76 0.12
C HIS A 29 21.62 8.84 1.65
N GLU A 30 20.97 7.88 2.29
CA GLU A 30 20.85 7.81 3.75
C GLU A 30 22.10 7.17 4.33
N GLN A 31 22.65 7.73 5.42
CA GLN A 31 23.93 7.30 5.99
C GLN A 31 23.97 5.80 6.32
N ASP A 32 22.86 5.24 6.81
CA ASP A 32 22.72 3.82 7.16
C ASP A 32 21.99 3.01 6.07
N GLY A 33 21.85 3.61 4.89
CA GLY A 33 21.21 3.05 3.71
C GLY A 33 19.75 2.68 3.91
N VAL A 34 19.36 1.59 3.25
CA VAL A 34 17.97 1.12 3.16
C VAL A 34 17.45 0.53 4.48
N SER A 35 18.36 0.16 5.39
CA SER A 35 18.03 -0.50 6.67
C SER A 35 17.17 0.39 7.59
N ARG A 36 17.41 1.72 7.58
CA ARG A 36 16.65 2.72 8.36
C ARG A 36 15.44 3.30 7.63
N THR A 37 14.97 2.65 6.56
CA THR A 37 13.72 3.05 5.91
C THR A 37 12.56 2.94 6.91
N LYS A 38 11.92 4.08 7.21
CA LYS A 38 10.87 4.19 8.21
C LYS A 38 9.57 3.53 7.72
N GLU A 39 8.71 3.18 8.66
CA GLU A 39 7.40 2.62 8.33
C GLU A 39 6.59 3.64 7.50
N GLY A 40 6.04 3.19 6.38
CA GLY A 40 5.26 4.00 5.44
C GLY A 40 6.03 5.07 4.67
N SER A 41 7.35 5.23 4.87
CA SER A 41 8.08 6.37 4.29
C SER A 41 8.28 6.29 2.78
N LEU A 42 8.04 5.13 2.16
CA LEU A 42 8.03 4.93 0.71
C LEU A 42 6.61 4.91 0.15
N ALA A 43 5.58 5.16 0.96
CA ALA A 43 4.23 5.35 0.46
C ALA A 43 4.14 6.71 -0.24
N VAL A 44 3.61 6.70 -1.47
CA VAL A 44 3.38 7.93 -2.22
C VAL A 44 1.92 8.33 -2.05
N LEU A 45 1.69 9.60 -1.76
CA LEU A 45 0.33 10.14 -1.71
C LEU A 45 -0.35 9.97 -3.07
N CYS A 46 -1.59 9.48 -3.06
CA CYS A 46 -2.39 9.41 -4.27
C CYS A 46 -2.61 10.83 -4.80
N ARG A 47 -2.17 11.10 -6.04
CA ARG A 47 -2.30 12.43 -6.64
C ARG A 47 -3.75 12.83 -6.95
N ALA A 48 -4.62 11.83 -7.10
CA ALA A 48 -6.04 12.05 -7.34
C ALA A 48 -6.82 12.33 -6.05
N CYS A 49 -6.28 11.97 -4.88
CA CYS A 49 -6.94 12.30 -3.62
C CYS A 49 -6.89 13.82 -3.36
N PRO A 50 -7.94 14.41 -2.77
CA PRO A 50 -7.93 15.80 -2.33
C PRO A 50 -6.95 15.99 -1.16
N HIS A 51 -5.96 16.87 -1.32
CA HIS A 51 -4.95 17.21 -0.33
C HIS A 51 -4.95 18.74 -0.07
N PRO A 52 -5.48 19.18 1.08
CA PRO A 52 -5.41 20.59 1.49
C PRO A 52 -3.98 21.13 1.44
N GLY A 53 -3.80 22.31 0.86
CA GLY A 53 -2.48 22.96 0.73
C GLY A 53 -1.55 22.34 -0.32
N LYS A 54 -1.99 21.34 -1.10
CA LYS A 54 -1.21 20.75 -2.20
C LYS A 54 -1.90 20.86 -3.55
N ASN A 55 -3.10 20.30 -3.66
CA ASN A 55 -3.85 20.24 -4.92
C ASN A 55 -5.30 20.72 -4.77
N LEU A 56 -5.65 21.34 -3.64
CA LEU A 56 -6.93 22.01 -3.42
C LEU A 56 -6.74 23.53 -3.45
N PRO A 57 -7.70 24.30 -3.98
CA PRO A 57 -7.72 25.77 -3.84
C PRO A 57 -7.76 26.19 -2.37
N GLY A 58 -7.19 27.35 -2.01
CA GLY A 58 -7.15 27.80 -0.61
C GLY A 58 -8.52 27.95 0.06
N ASN A 59 -9.56 28.24 -0.72
CA ASN A 59 -10.94 28.42 -0.29
C ASN A 59 -11.83 27.18 -0.52
N TRP A 60 -11.25 25.99 -0.72
CA TRP A 60 -12.01 24.76 -1.03
C TRP A 60 -13.12 24.44 -0.01
N GLN A 61 -12.97 24.87 1.25
CA GLN A 61 -13.96 24.68 2.32
C GLN A 61 -15.16 25.64 2.24
N SER A 62 -14.97 26.81 1.60
CA SER A 62 -15.98 27.86 1.50
C SER A 62 -16.87 27.70 0.27
N VAL A 63 -16.67 26.64 -0.51
CA VAL A 63 -17.52 26.33 -1.66
C VAL A 63 -18.97 26.07 -1.22
N GLU A 64 -19.91 26.61 -2.00
CA GLU A 64 -21.34 26.43 -1.82
C GLU A 64 -21.72 24.94 -1.77
N ALA A 65 -22.75 24.62 -0.98
CA ALA A 65 -23.17 23.24 -0.75
C ALA A 65 -23.33 22.39 -2.03
N PRO A 66 -23.92 22.90 -3.14
CA PRO A 66 -24.07 22.13 -4.37
C PRO A 66 -22.76 21.69 -5.02
N PHE A 67 -21.64 22.36 -4.75
CA PHE A 67 -20.35 22.11 -5.42
C PHE A 67 -19.31 21.42 -4.51
N ARG A 68 -19.63 21.17 -3.23
CA ARG A 68 -18.69 20.52 -2.29
C ARG A 68 -18.22 19.15 -2.75
N PHE A 69 -19.03 18.44 -3.55
CA PHE A 69 -18.71 17.12 -4.09
C PHE A 69 -17.43 17.08 -4.92
N ILE A 70 -17.03 18.21 -5.51
CA ILE A 70 -15.81 18.34 -6.33
C ILE A 70 -14.55 18.02 -5.52
N TYR A 71 -14.58 18.27 -4.20
CA TYR A 71 -13.44 18.06 -3.30
C TYR A 71 -13.60 16.85 -2.38
N TYR A 72 -14.61 16.00 -2.59
CA TYR A 72 -14.82 14.83 -1.76
C TYR A 72 -13.74 13.75 -1.97
N LEU A 73 -13.28 13.19 -0.86
CA LEU A 73 -12.44 12.00 -0.85
C LEU A 73 -13.33 10.77 -1.02
N PHE A 74 -13.41 10.27 -2.24
CA PHE A 74 -14.04 8.97 -2.50
C PHE A 74 -13.08 7.85 -2.06
N LEU A 75 -13.42 7.18 -0.96
CA LEU A 75 -12.74 5.98 -0.50
C LEU A 75 -13.44 4.75 -1.05
N SER A 76 -13.13 4.38 -2.30
CA SER A 76 -13.51 3.07 -2.81
C SER A 76 -12.44 2.05 -2.44
N LYS A 77 -12.86 0.93 -1.82
CA LYS A 77 -12.02 -0.26 -1.75
C LYS A 77 -12.13 -0.93 -3.12
N ASP A 78 -11.22 -0.61 -4.02
CA ASP A 78 -11.10 -1.38 -5.26
C ASP A 78 -10.61 -2.78 -4.89
N CYS A 79 -11.53 -3.73 -4.84
CA CYS A 79 -11.26 -5.14 -4.55
C CYS A 79 -10.63 -5.87 -5.75
N ASN A 80 -10.01 -5.17 -6.72
CA ASN A 80 -9.14 -5.75 -7.74
C ASN A 80 -7.82 -6.34 -7.19
N PHE A 81 -7.84 -6.85 -5.95
CA PHE A 81 -6.82 -7.77 -5.49
C PHE A 81 -6.98 -9.08 -6.28
N ARG A 82 -6.12 -9.30 -7.28
CA ARG A 82 -5.86 -10.65 -7.78
C ARG A 82 -5.10 -11.44 -6.71
N LEU A 83 -5.80 -11.74 -5.61
CA LEU A 83 -5.30 -12.43 -4.41
C LEU A 83 -5.32 -13.96 -4.59
N LYS A 84 -5.65 -14.45 -5.80
CA LYS A 84 -5.62 -15.86 -6.19
C LYS A 84 -4.19 -16.38 -6.22
N GLY A 85 -3.58 -16.57 -5.05
CA GLY A 85 -2.22 -17.10 -4.94
C GLY A 85 -1.55 -16.86 -3.59
N GLN A 86 -2.03 -15.92 -2.77
CA GLN A 86 -1.34 -15.55 -1.53
C GLN A 86 -1.28 -16.71 -0.51
N SER A 87 -2.29 -17.58 -0.49
CA SER A 87 -2.38 -18.73 0.42
C SER A 87 -1.93 -20.06 -0.20
N ARG A 88 -1.34 -20.04 -1.40
CA ARG A 88 -0.85 -21.30 -2.01
C ARG A 88 0.36 -21.78 -1.21
N PRO A 89 0.37 -23.03 -0.72
CA PRO A 89 1.55 -23.58 -0.07
C PRO A 89 2.69 -23.64 -1.08
N SER A 90 3.77 -22.91 -0.80
CA SER A 90 5.02 -22.96 -1.56
C SER A 90 6.09 -23.65 -0.71
N LYS A 91 6.91 -24.50 -1.35
CA LYS A 91 8.06 -25.14 -0.67
C LYS A 91 9.08 -24.12 -0.16
N ILE A 92 9.09 -22.93 -0.78
CA ILE A 92 9.96 -21.82 -0.43
C ILE A 92 9.09 -20.73 0.21
N PRO A 93 9.42 -20.26 1.43
CA PRO A 93 8.67 -19.18 2.06
C PRO A 93 8.78 -17.90 1.23
N ASP A 94 7.66 -17.25 0.96
CA ASP A 94 7.67 -15.97 0.25
C ASP A 94 8.22 -14.86 1.17
N ILE A 95 9.30 -14.21 0.75
CA ILE A 95 9.94 -13.12 1.51
C ILE A 95 9.46 -11.77 0.98
N CYS A 96 8.84 -10.98 1.85
CA CYS A 96 8.50 -9.60 1.53
C CYS A 96 9.74 -8.71 1.61
N LEU A 97 10.16 -8.13 0.48
CA LEU A 97 11.36 -7.30 0.38
C LEU A 97 11.22 -5.90 1.00
N SER A 98 9.99 -5.46 1.28
CA SER A 98 9.66 -4.08 1.67
C SER A 98 8.57 -4.01 2.74
N ALA A 99 8.54 -5.00 3.63
CA ALA A 99 7.53 -5.12 4.67
C ALA A 99 7.47 -3.86 5.55
N GLY A 100 6.35 -3.14 5.51
CA GLY A 100 6.14 -1.92 6.28
C GLY A 100 6.67 -0.64 5.64
N TRP A 101 7.38 -0.68 4.51
CA TRP A 101 7.97 0.55 3.95
C TRP A 101 6.99 1.40 3.13
N SER A 102 5.94 0.80 2.57
CA SER A 102 4.97 1.50 1.70
C SER A 102 3.54 1.30 2.22
N TYR A 103 2.58 1.00 1.36
CA TYR A 103 1.15 0.89 1.72
C TYR A 103 0.80 -0.27 2.65
N PHE A 104 1.61 -1.33 2.68
CA PHE A 104 1.38 -2.49 3.54
C PHE A 104 2.23 -2.42 4.80
N VAL A 105 1.59 -2.64 5.95
CA VAL A 105 2.24 -2.79 7.26
C VAL A 105 3.02 -4.11 7.35
N LYS A 106 3.89 -4.23 8.35
CA LYS A 106 4.59 -5.50 8.63
C LYS A 106 3.59 -6.59 9.01
N ASN A 107 3.66 -7.74 8.33
CA ASN A 107 2.70 -8.84 8.50
C ASN A 107 2.56 -9.31 9.95
N LYS A 108 3.67 -9.41 10.70
CA LYS A 108 3.65 -9.80 12.12
C LYS A 108 2.73 -8.90 12.95
N ARG A 109 2.92 -7.58 12.86
CA ARG A 109 2.11 -6.58 13.57
C ARG A 109 0.65 -6.61 13.13
N TYR A 110 0.41 -6.81 11.83
CA TYR A 110 -0.95 -6.95 11.30
C TYR A 110 -1.67 -8.18 11.87
N MET A 111 -1.02 -9.35 11.85
CA MET A 111 -1.62 -10.58 12.37
C MET A 111 -1.84 -10.54 13.88
N GLU A 112 -0.94 -9.90 14.63
CA GLU A 112 -1.14 -9.62 16.07
C GLU A 112 -2.36 -8.72 16.32
N HIS A 113 -2.57 -7.71 15.47
CA HIS A 113 -3.76 -6.89 15.52
C HIS A 113 -5.01 -7.71 15.19
N VAL A 114 -5.04 -8.44 14.07
CA VAL A 114 -6.18 -9.26 13.65
C VAL A 114 -6.61 -10.24 14.74
N LYS A 115 -5.67 -10.92 15.40
CA LYS A 115 -5.96 -11.86 16.50
C LYS A 115 -6.73 -11.23 17.67
N LYS A 116 -6.52 -9.94 17.97
CA LYS A 116 -7.21 -9.24 19.06
C LYS A 116 -8.68 -8.97 18.77
N TYR A 117 -9.08 -9.00 17.50
CA TYR A 117 -10.43 -8.65 17.05
C TYR A 117 -11.09 -9.78 16.26
N ALA A 118 -10.47 -10.97 16.21
CA ALA A 118 -10.94 -12.09 15.40
C ALA A 118 -12.34 -12.57 15.81
N ASP A 119 -12.68 -12.45 17.09
CA ASP A 119 -13.95 -12.90 17.65
C ASP A 119 -15.00 -11.79 17.74
N LYS A 120 -14.70 -10.57 17.29
CA LYS A 120 -15.69 -9.48 17.30
C LYS A 120 -16.65 -9.65 16.14
N GLU A 121 -17.95 -9.51 16.42
CA GLU A 121 -18.97 -9.45 15.39
C GLU A 121 -18.70 -8.27 14.45
N GLU A 122 -18.85 -8.54 13.15
CA GLU A 122 -18.70 -7.52 12.12
C GLU A 122 -19.83 -6.51 12.27
N VAL A 123 -19.47 -5.28 12.65
CA VAL A 123 -20.43 -4.18 12.70
C VAL A 123 -20.80 -3.85 11.26
N GLN A 124 -22.08 -4.03 10.90
CA GLN A 124 -22.55 -3.56 9.61
C GLN A 124 -22.31 -2.06 9.51
N PRO A 125 -21.53 -1.58 8.54
CA PRO A 125 -21.39 -0.15 8.34
C PRO A 125 -22.80 0.37 8.02
N ALA A 126 -23.30 1.27 8.85
CA ALA A 126 -24.52 1.99 8.53
C ALA A 126 -24.28 2.70 7.19
N CYS A 127 -24.95 2.19 6.16
CA CYS A 127 -24.96 2.79 4.84
C CYS A 127 -25.82 4.05 4.96
N PHE A 128 -25.22 5.14 5.43
CA PHE A 128 -25.82 6.47 5.35
C PHE A 128 -25.64 6.95 3.91
N LEU A 129 -26.58 6.55 3.06
CA LEU A 129 -27.00 7.34 1.91
C LEU A 129 -28.06 8.35 2.37
#